data_AF-A0A3E2W249-F1
#
_entry.id   AF-A0A3E2W249-F1
#
_cell.length_a   1.000
_cell.length_b   1.000
_cell.length_c   1.000
_cell.angle_alpha   90.00
_cell.angle_beta   90.00
_cell.angle_gamma   90.00
#
_symmetry.space_group_name_H-M   'P 1'
#
loop_
_entity.id
_entity.type
_entity.pdbx_description
1 polymer ?
#
loop_
_entity_poly.entity_id
_entity_poly.type
_entity_poly.pdbx_seq_one_letter_code
_entity_poly.pdbx_strand_id
1 'polypeptide(L)'
;MQKQKTAVDVSSHYAQSVRVNKETPLYEKTDGEYKETGRIFKGTVLQLDQRSAQNMKENYFRLQTDDCYILADHVVPEQTEENSVKKASVYLPFNENIVTKDRYILEDEAGNKLAEVSRKAAYPIYVKDEKRYGVQIGDTLVYIPKSAVAGTQHADNTSEPIAEQIPVFMYHYFYSRENGEVSKNGNWLEVNDFEAQLKYLKEHNYVTLRMQDVENFLDGRVQLPRNSVSITIDDGTASIYKYAYPLLKEYGYSATLFLIGDHLKDDKLPKSFQEMKQNGMELQSHSYGMHTGGCEGGHGGALRCVGHDEGVADTEKSFSILGGGNVYCYPYGDVTESALQIMKAAGVHMAFTTNYGKIEPGMDKLQLPRVRIFGDADIQQFIYSLES
;
A
#
# COMPACT_ATOMS: atom_id res chain seq x y z
N MET A 1 -41.33 25.51 -29.86
CA MET A 1 -39.96 25.68 -30.41
C MET A 1 -38.96 25.31 -29.32
N GLN A 2 -38.44 24.08 -29.37
CA GLN A 2 -37.34 23.63 -28.51
C GLN A 2 -36.10 24.46 -28.82
N LYS A 3 -35.52 25.11 -27.79
CA LYS A 3 -34.18 25.70 -27.89
C LYS A 3 -33.21 24.55 -28.17
N GLN A 4 -32.61 24.54 -29.36
CA GLN A 4 -31.36 23.81 -29.61
C GLN A 4 -30.35 24.25 -28.55
N LYS A 5 -30.04 23.37 -27.59
CA LYS A 5 -28.88 23.54 -26.71
C LYS A 5 -27.66 23.47 -27.61
N THR A 6 -26.92 24.58 -27.65
CA THR A 6 -25.61 24.71 -28.28
C THR A 6 -24.73 23.52 -27.87
N ALA A 7 -24.02 22.92 -28.82
CA ALA A 7 -23.02 21.90 -28.52
C ALA A 7 -22.01 22.50 -27.54
N VAL A 8 -21.94 21.96 -26.32
CA VAL A 8 -20.96 22.39 -25.32
C VAL A 8 -19.61 21.82 -25.73
N ASP A 9 -18.60 22.68 -25.85
CA ASP A 9 -17.23 22.25 -26.10
C ASP A 9 -16.64 21.61 -24.85
N VAL A 10 -16.85 20.30 -24.73
CA VAL A 10 -16.36 19.46 -23.61
C VAL A 10 -14.90 19.04 -23.79
N SER A 11 -14.26 19.37 -24.92
CA SER A 11 -12.89 18.93 -25.23
C SER A 11 -11.84 19.49 -24.25
N SER A 12 -12.05 20.72 -23.78
CA SER A 12 -11.21 21.40 -22.78
C SER A 12 -11.21 20.72 -21.39
N HIS A 13 -12.14 19.81 -21.16
CA HIS A 13 -12.30 19.08 -19.90
C HIS A 13 -11.89 17.61 -20.01
N TYR A 14 -11.51 17.15 -21.20
CA TYR A 14 -11.23 15.74 -21.45
C TYR A 14 -9.82 15.36 -20.98
N ALA A 15 -9.78 14.61 -19.88
CA ALA A 15 -8.63 13.84 -19.41
C ALA A 15 -9.17 12.55 -18.81
N GLN A 16 -8.36 11.49 -18.74
CA GLN A 16 -8.79 10.24 -18.10
C GLN A 16 -9.16 10.48 -16.63
N SER A 17 -8.39 11.32 -15.96
CA SER A 17 -8.65 11.82 -14.61
C SER A 17 -9.15 13.26 -14.66
N VAL A 18 -10.22 13.56 -13.94
CA VAL A 18 -10.77 14.92 -13.81
C VAL A 18 -11.05 15.27 -12.35
N ARG A 19 -10.89 16.55 -11.99
CA ARG A 19 -11.20 17.08 -10.66
C ARG A 19 -12.51 17.84 -10.66
N VAL A 20 -13.37 17.57 -9.68
CA VAL A 20 -14.60 18.34 -9.45
C VAL A 20 -14.25 19.73 -8.91
N ASN A 21 -14.52 20.78 -9.67
CA ASN A 21 -14.17 22.17 -9.30
C ASN A 21 -15.31 22.88 -8.53
N LYS A 22 -16.54 22.37 -8.64
CA LYS A 22 -17.75 22.79 -7.91
C LYS A 22 -18.61 21.55 -7.65
N GLU A 23 -19.31 21.50 -6.52
CA GLU A 23 -20.22 20.39 -6.19
C GLU A 23 -21.17 20.11 -7.38
N THR A 24 -21.32 18.84 -7.74
CA THR A 24 -22.03 18.43 -8.95
C THR A 24 -22.99 17.29 -8.67
N PRO A 25 -24.21 17.28 -9.23
CA PRO A 25 -25.10 16.14 -9.09
C PRO A 25 -24.52 14.89 -9.78
N LEU A 26 -24.73 13.74 -9.16
CA LEU A 26 -24.47 12.41 -9.70
C LEU A 26 -25.76 11.90 -10.35
N TYR A 27 -25.67 11.42 -11.58
CA TYR A 27 -26.82 10.92 -12.34
C TYR A 27 -26.66 9.45 -12.70
N GLU A 28 -27.77 8.75 -12.81
CA GLU A 28 -27.85 7.46 -13.50
C GLU A 28 -28.77 7.54 -14.71
N LYS A 29 -28.41 6.83 -15.78
CA LYS A 29 -29.22 6.77 -17.00
C LYS A 29 -30.14 5.56 -16.93
N THR A 30 -31.45 5.79 -16.84
CA THR A 30 -32.48 4.73 -16.88
C THR A 30 -33.50 5.08 -17.96
N ASP A 31 -33.78 4.16 -18.89
CA ASP A 31 -34.71 4.36 -20.01
C ASP A 31 -34.43 5.61 -20.86
N GLY A 32 -33.15 6.00 -20.94
CA GLY A 32 -32.71 7.19 -21.69
C GLY A 32 -32.82 8.52 -20.92
N GLU A 33 -33.36 8.53 -19.70
CA GLU A 33 -33.43 9.71 -18.84
C GLU A 33 -32.34 9.68 -17.76
N TYR A 34 -31.80 10.86 -17.45
CA TYR A 34 -30.84 11.06 -16.37
C TYR A 34 -31.57 11.41 -15.07
N LYS A 35 -31.50 10.53 -14.08
CA LYS A 35 -32.07 10.76 -12.74
C LYS A 35 -30.96 11.09 -11.76
N GLU A 36 -31.13 12.16 -10.99
CA GLU A 36 -30.19 12.51 -9.93
C GLU A 36 -30.26 11.44 -8.83
N THR A 37 -29.13 10.79 -8.57
CA THR A 37 -28.98 9.72 -7.58
C THR A 37 -28.02 10.10 -6.46
N GLY A 38 -27.48 11.32 -6.48
CA GLY A 38 -26.54 11.80 -5.48
C GLY A 38 -25.85 13.09 -5.90
N ARG A 39 -24.73 13.38 -5.23
CA ARG A 39 -23.87 14.53 -5.50
C ARG A 39 -22.41 14.16 -5.27
N ILE A 40 -21.50 14.76 -6.01
CA ILE A 40 -20.05 14.64 -5.80
C ILE A 40 -19.52 15.97 -5.29
N PHE A 41 -18.71 15.89 -4.23
CA PHE A 41 -18.17 17.07 -3.55
C PHE A 41 -16.99 17.67 -4.31
N LYS A 42 -16.80 18.98 -4.14
CA LYS A 42 -15.68 19.72 -4.70
C LYS A 42 -14.35 19.15 -4.23
N GLY A 43 -13.39 19.04 -5.14
CA GLY A 43 -12.04 18.53 -4.89
C GLY A 43 -11.88 17.05 -5.23
N THR A 44 -12.98 16.30 -5.35
CA THR A 44 -13.00 14.88 -5.72
C THR A 44 -12.35 14.66 -7.08
N VAL A 45 -11.45 13.67 -7.15
CA VAL A 45 -10.83 13.22 -8.40
C VAL A 45 -11.57 11.99 -8.90
N LEU A 46 -11.96 11.99 -10.17
CA LEU A 46 -12.78 10.97 -10.80
C LEU A 46 -12.07 10.40 -12.04
N GLN A 47 -12.29 9.11 -12.32
CA GLN A 47 -11.87 8.48 -13.57
C GLN A 47 -13.04 8.41 -14.54
N LEU A 48 -12.82 8.84 -15.79
CA LEU A 48 -13.81 8.81 -16.86
C LEU A 48 -13.70 7.50 -17.66
N ASP A 49 -14.84 6.96 -18.11
CA ASP A 49 -14.86 5.79 -19.01
C ASP A 49 -14.33 6.20 -20.40
N GLN A 50 -13.21 5.60 -20.80
CA GLN A 50 -12.54 5.84 -22.09
C GLN A 50 -13.44 5.51 -23.30
N ARG A 51 -14.42 4.62 -23.16
CA ARG A 51 -15.30 4.20 -24.27
C ARG A 51 -16.38 5.23 -24.59
N SER A 52 -16.77 6.05 -23.61
CA SER A 52 -17.76 7.12 -23.77
C SER A 52 -17.25 8.35 -24.53
N ALA A 53 -15.93 8.48 -24.70
CA ALA A 53 -15.28 9.60 -25.38
C ALA A 53 -15.73 9.78 -26.84
N GLN A 54 -16.33 8.75 -27.45
CA GLN A 54 -16.79 8.77 -28.84
C GLN A 54 -18.21 9.36 -29.03
N ASN A 55 -18.97 9.63 -27.96
CA ASN A 55 -20.33 10.19 -28.03
C ASN A 55 -20.43 11.58 -27.36
N MET A 56 -19.64 12.54 -27.85
CA MET A 56 -19.56 13.96 -27.40
C MET A 56 -20.84 14.81 -27.62
N LYS A 57 -22.04 14.23 -27.63
CA LYS A 57 -23.30 14.95 -27.90
C LYS A 57 -24.10 15.33 -26.64
N GLU A 58 -23.73 14.84 -25.47
CA GLU A 58 -24.44 15.09 -24.21
C GLU A 58 -23.50 15.82 -23.22
N ASN A 59 -24.03 16.76 -22.42
CA ASN A 59 -23.25 17.57 -21.45
C ASN A 59 -22.74 16.77 -20.23
N TYR A 60 -22.62 15.45 -20.38
CA TYR A 60 -22.33 14.52 -19.28
C TYR A 60 -21.11 13.68 -19.59
N PHE A 61 -20.25 13.48 -18.58
CA PHE A 61 -19.21 12.45 -18.62
C PHE A 61 -19.68 11.22 -17.85
N ARG A 62 -19.48 10.04 -18.44
CA ARG A 62 -19.67 8.76 -17.77
C ARG A 62 -18.45 8.45 -16.92
N LEU A 63 -18.68 8.08 -15.67
CA LEU A 63 -17.63 7.63 -14.76
C LEU A 63 -17.23 6.19 -15.11
N GLN A 64 -15.98 5.81 -14.81
CA GLN A 64 -15.51 4.44 -14.95
C GLN A 64 -16.28 3.46 -14.03
N THR A 65 -16.90 3.99 -12.99
CA THR A 65 -17.74 3.28 -12.02
C THR A 65 -19.20 3.21 -12.53
N ASP A 66 -19.85 2.04 -12.44
CA ASP A 66 -21.28 1.74 -12.72
C ASP A 66 -22.10 2.87 -13.37
N ASP A 67 -22.56 2.75 -14.63
CA ASP A 67 -23.52 3.61 -15.38
C ASP A 67 -23.90 5.01 -14.82
N CYS A 68 -22.91 5.73 -14.28
CA CYS A 68 -23.06 6.96 -13.53
C CYS A 68 -22.46 8.10 -14.33
N TYR A 69 -23.08 9.28 -14.20
CA TYR A 69 -22.80 10.43 -15.04
C TYR A 69 -22.68 11.71 -14.22
N ILE A 70 -21.81 12.61 -14.66
CA ILE A 70 -21.59 13.94 -14.07
C ILE A 70 -21.62 15.02 -15.14
N LEU A 71 -21.89 16.27 -14.76
CA LEU A 71 -21.84 17.40 -15.68
C LEU A 71 -20.40 17.76 -16.09
N ALA A 72 -20.16 17.88 -17.39
CA ALA A 72 -18.84 18.14 -17.94
C ALA A 72 -18.24 19.50 -17.55
N ASP A 73 -19.06 20.54 -17.35
CA ASP A 73 -18.63 21.88 -16.94
C ASP A 73 -18.40 22.02 -15.41
N HIS A 74 -18.56 20.92 -14.66
CA HIS A 74 -18.32 20.87 -13.21
C HIS A 74 -16.97 20.24 -12.85
N VAL A 75 -16.18 19.87 -13.85
CA VAL A 75 -14.86 19.28 -13.66
C VAL A 75 -13.79 20.13 -14.34
N VAL A 76 -12.53 19.82 -14.07
CA VAL A 76 -11.35 20.30 -14.81
C VAL A 76 -10.42 19.11 -15.03
N PRO A 77 -9.57 19.11 -16.08
CA PRO A 77 -8.55 18.09 -16.24
C PRO A 77 -7.67 17.99 -14.98
N GLU A 78 -7.46 16.78 -14.48
CA GLU A 78 -6.51 16.55 -13.40
C GLU A 78 -5.11 16.42 -14.01
N GLN A 79 -4.16 17.26 -13.58
CA GLN A 79 -2.76 17.05 -13.89
C GLN A 79 -2.20 16.02 -12.91
N THR A 80 -2.40 14.75 -13.23
CA THR A 80 -1.63 13.69 -12.57
C THR A 80 -0.22 13.72 -13.15
N GLU A 81 0.78 14.06 -12.33
CA GLU A 81 2.06 13.36 -12.48
C GLU A 81 1.72 11.87 -12.55
N GLU A 82 2.29 11.14 -13.51
CA GLU A 82 2.16 9.67 -13.64
C GLU A 82 2.80 8.96 -12.43
N ASN A 83 2.36 9.27 -11.22
CA ASN A 83 2.83 8.73 -9.97
C ASN A 83 1.62 8.24 -9.19
N SER A 84 1.08 7.14 -9.66
CA SER A 84 0.58 6.03 -8.85
C SER A 84 -0.23 5.16 -9.77
N VAL A 85 0.32 3.99 -10.12
CA VAL A 85 -0.55 2.84 -10.34
C VAL A 85 -1.31 2.69 -9.01
N LYS A 86 -2.48 3.32 -8.89
CA LYS A 86 -3.51 2.92 -7.92
C LYS A 86 -3.96 1.55 -8.39
N LYS A 87 -3.13 0.57 -8.06
CA LYS A 87 -3.42 -0.85 -8.23
C LYS A 87 -4.77 -1.04 -7.54
N ALA A 88 -5.71 -1.72 -8.21
CA ALA A 88 -6.90 -2.25 -7.54
C ALA A 88 -6.44 -2.87 -6.21
N SER A 89 -7.19 -2.64 -5.13
CA SER A 89 -6.76 -3.08 -3.80
C SER A 89 -6.36 -4.55 -3.87
N VAL A 90 -5.21 -4.92 -3.31
CA VAL A 90 -4.76 -6.33 -3.26
C VAL A 90 -5.69 -7.21 -2.42
N TYR A 91 -6.74 -6.61 -1.84
CA TYR A 91 -7.68 -7.25 -0.92
C TYR A 91 -8.73 -8.06 -1.69
N LEU A 92 -9.05 -9.22 -1.14
CA LEU A 92 -10.21 -9.99 -1.55
C LEU A 92 -11.45 -9.47 -0.80
N PRO A 93 -12.65 -9.48 -1.43
CA PRO A 93 -13.86 -9.14 -0.73
C PRO A 93 -14.21 -10.24 0.27
N PHE A 94 -14.68 -9.85 1.45
CA PHE A 94 -15.34 -10.75 2.38
C PHE A 94 -16.61 -11.33 1.74
N ASN A 95 -16.99 -12.55 2.13
CA ASN A 95 -18.27 -13.16 1.75
C ASN A 95 -19.46 -12.56 2.54
N GLU A 96 -19.53 -11.24 2.52
CA GLU A 96 -20.49 -10.40 3.21
C GLU A 96 -20.62 -9.06 2.46
N ASN A 97 -21.85 -8.62 2.26
CA ASN A 97 -22.18 -7.30 1.74
C ASN A 97 -22.69 -6.41 2.86
N ILE A 98 -22.31 -5.13 2.84
CA ILE A 98 -23.11 -4.11 3.53
C ILE A 98 -24.39 -3.85 2.74
N VAL A 99 -25.45 -3.46 3.44
CA VAL A 99 -26.64 -2.87 2.87
C VAL A 99 -26.75 -1.45 3.41
N THR A 100 -26.68 -0.46 2.54
CA THR A 100 -26.72 0.95 2.95
C THR A 100 -28.13 1.39 3.34
N LYS A 101 -28.22 2.53 4.03
CA LYS A 101 -29.46 3.31 4.14
C LYS A 101 -29.72 4.05 2.81
N ASP A 102 -30.87 4.71 2.69
CA ASP A 102 -31.27 5.41 1.46
C ASP A 102 -30.40 6.63 1.12
N ARG A 103 -29.57 7.08 2.07
CA ARG A 103 -28.61 8.16 1.87
C ARG A 103 -27.34 7.93 2.68
N TYR A 104 -26.18 8.07 2.03
CA TYR A 104 -24.88 7.85 2.66
C TYR A 104 -23.78 8.65 1.96
N ILE A 105 -22.66 8.82 2.66
CA ILE A 105 -21.46 9.50 2.16
C ILE A 105 -20.40 8.44 1.84
N LEU A 106 -19.77 8.59 0.68
CA LEU A 106 -18.53 7.93 0.32
C LEU A 106 -17.36 8.81 0.76
N GLU A 107 -16.41 8.19 1.43
CA GLU A 107 -15.20 8.84 1.94
C GLU A 107 -13.95 8.19 1.33
N ASP A 108 -12.86 8.94 1.24
CA ASP A 108 -11.54 8.35 1.01
C ASP A 108 -10.97 7.74 2.30
N GLU A 109 -9.78 7.15 2.20
CA GLU A 109 -9.08 6.58 3.34
C GLU A 109 -8.79 7.61 4.44
N ALA A 110 -8.53 8.86 4.09
CA ALA A 110 -8.32 9.95 5.04
C ALA A 110 -9.61 10.48 5.69
N GLY A 111 -10.78 10.00 5.25
CA GLY A 111 -12.09 10.44 5.75
C GLY A 111 -12.61 11.70 5.05
N ASN A 112 -11.97 12.14 3.96
CA ASN A 112 -12.49 13.24 3.16
C ASN A 112 -13.72 12.74 2.39
N LYS A 113 -14.77 13.55 2.39
CA LYS A 113 -16.01 13.21 1.69
C LYS A 113 -15.79 13.35 0.18
N LEU A 114 -16.09 12.28 -0.54
CA LEU A 114 -16.00 12.21 -2.00
C LEU A 114 -17.35 12.48 -2.64
N ALA A 115 -18.38 11.76 -2.19
CA ALA A 115 -19.71 11.86 -2.76
C ALA A 115 -20.79 11.55 -1.74
N GLU A 116 -21.99 12.04 -1.99
CA GLU A 116 -23.22 11.62 -1.36
C GLU A 116 -24.04 10.80 -2.34
N VAL A 117 -24.53 9.65 -1.90
CA VAL A 117 -25.41 8.80 -2.69
C VAL A 117 -26.78 8.78 -2.01
N SER A 118 -27.85 8.98 -2.78
CA SER A 118 -29.25 9.09 -2.33
C SER A 118 -30.10 7.95 -2.88
N ARG A 119 -29.62 6.71 -2.68
CA ARG A 119 -30.34 5.47 -2.93
C ARG A 119 -29.88 4.41 -1.95
N LYS A 120 -30.63 3.32 -1.85
CA LYS A 120 -30.18 2.10 -1.20
C LYS A 120 -29.30 1.29 -2.15
N ALA A 121 -28.21 0.70 -1.64
CA ALA A 121 -27.33 -0.17 -2.39
C ALA A 121 -26.74 -1.27 -1.49
N ALA A 122 -26.19 -2.32 -2.11
CA ALA A 122 -25.44 -3.34 -1.43
C ALA A 122 -24.04 -3.45 -2.05
N TYR A 123 -23.02 -3.55 -1.21
CA TYR A 123 -21.62 -3.58 -1.66
C TYR A 123 -20.84 -4.69 -0.95
N PRO A 124 -20.00 -5.45 -1.69
CA PRO A 124 -19.00 -6.32 -1.09
C PRO A 124 -18.09 -5.53 -0.15
N ILE A 125 -17.85 -6.11 1.04
CA ILE A 125 -16.92 -5.54 2.01
C ILE A 125 -15.51 -5.97 1.60
N TYR A 126 -14.59 -5.00 1.49
CA TYR A 126 -13.15 -5.26 1.29
C TYR A 126 -12.34 -4.94 2.55
N VAL A 127 -12.80 -3.96 3.34
CA VAL A 127 -12.17 -3.59 4.62
C VAL A 127 -13.21 -3.53 5.72
N LYS A 128 -12.93 -4.18 6.84
CA LYS A 128 -13.69 -4.09 8.09
C LYS A 128 -12.92 -3.22 9.08
N ASP A 129 -13.23 -1.93 9.08
CA ASP A 129 -12.67 -0.98 10.04
C ASP A 129 -13.60 -0.85 11.27
N GLU A 130 -13.13 -0.17 12.33
CA GLU A 130 -13.93 0.05 13.54
C GLU A 130 -15.21 0.84 13.24
N LYS A 131 -15.07 1.96 12.50
CA LYS A 131 -16.15 2.95 12.30
C LYS A 131 -16.77 2.96 10.91
N ARG A 132 -16.18 2.25 9.95
CA ARG A 132 -16.55 2.30 8.53
C ARG A 132 -16.28 0.95 7.85
N TYR A 133 -16.85 0.77 6.67
CA TYR A 133 -16.52 -0.35 5.78
C TYR A 133 -15.85 0.19 4.52
N GLY A 134 -14.77 -0.45 4.11
CA GLY A 134 -14.16 -0.22 2.80
C GLY A 134 -14.88 -1.06 1.76
N VAL A 135 -15.31 -0.42 0.68
CA VAL A 135 -15.98 -1.04 -0.46
C VAL A 135 -15.28 -0.61 -1.74
N GLN A 136 -15.30 -1.47 -2.75
CA GLN A 136 -14.72 -1.15 -4.05
C GLN A 136 -15.79 -0.61 -4.99
N ILE A 137 -15.52 0.56 -5.59
CA ILE A 137 -16.34 1.15 -6.64
C ILE A 137 -15.42 1.37 -7.85
N GLY A 138 -15.63 0.59 -8.92
CA GLY A 138 -14.68 0.48 -10.03
C GLY A 138 -13.32 -0.03 -9.53
N ASP A 139 -12.25 0.72 -9.76
CA ASP A 139 -10.89 0.37 -9.30
C ASP A 139 -10.51 1.08 -7.99
N THR A 140 -11.44 1.80 -7.36
CA THR A 140 -11.15 2.61 -6.17
C THR A 140 -11.77 2.02 -4.92
N LEU A 141 -10.94 1.85 -3.89
CA LEU A 141 -11.40 1.58 -2.54
C LEU A 141 -11.89 2.88 -1.90
N VAL A 142 -13.16 2.89 -1.49
CA VAL A 142 -13.81 4.00 -0.79
C VAL A 142 -14.44 3.49 0.51
N TYR A 143 -14.78 4.40 1.40
CA TYR A 143 -15.29 4.05 2.72
C TYR A 143 -16.69 4.58 2.96
N ILE A 144 -17.52 3.76 3.62
CA ILE A 144 -18.87 4.10 4.05
C ILE A 144 -18.94 4.00 5.57
N PRO A 145 -19.34 5.08 6.28
CA PRO A 145 -19.51 5.04 7.74
C PRO A 145 -20.53 3.97 8.17
N LYS A 146 -20.24 3.22 9.24
CA LYS A 146 -21.16 2.20 9.77
C LYS A 146 -22.51 2.78 10.19
N SER A 147 -22.55 4.04 10.59
CA SER A 147 -23.78 4.77 10.90
C SER A 147 -24.73 4.92 9.71
N ALA A 148 -24.21 4.78 8.48
CA ALA A 148 -24.96 4.83 7.22
C ALA A 148 -25.30 3.43 6.65
N VAL A 149 -24.92 2.36 7.36
CA VAL A 149 -25.23 0.97 7.00
C VAL A 149 -26.46 0.50 7.77
N ALA A 150 -27.43 -0.09 7.07
CA ALA A 150 -28.66 -0.63 7.66
C ALA A 150 -28.44 -2.03 8.25
N GLY A 151 -27.49 -2.80 7.69
CA GLY A 151 -27.09 -4.11 8.17
C GLY A 151 -26.06 -4.74 7.23
N THR A 152 -25.57 -5.91 7.60
CA THR A 152 -24.78 -6.77 6.70
C THR A 152 -25.55 -8.03 6.35
N GLN A 153 -25.23 -8.62 5.21
CA GLN A 153 -25.81 -9.87 4.75
C GLN A 153 -24.73 -10.73 4.11
N HIS A 154 -24.85 -12.04 4.25
CA HIS A 154 -23.97 -12.98 3.57
C HIS A 154 -24.11 -12.87 2.05
N ALA A 155 -23.00 -13.00 1.34
CA ALA A 155 -22.92 -13.04 -0.12
C ALA A 155 -21.67 -13.81 -0.54
N ASP A 156 -21.73 -14.63 -1.58
CA ASP A 156 -20.57 -15.36 -2.11
C ASP A 156 -19.75 -14.48 -3.06
N ASN A 157 -19.01 -13.53 -2.50
CA ASN A 157 -18.24 -12.54 -3.26
C ASN A 157 -16.90 -13.08 -3.77
N THR A 158 -16.31 -14.07 -3.10
CA THR A 158 -15.07 -14.72 -3.53
C THR A 158 -15.02 -16.19 -3.11
N SER A 159 -14.40 -17.00 -3.97
CA SER A 159 -13.96 -18.36 -3.67
C SER A 159 -12.44 -18.49 -3.66
N GLU A 160 -11.71 -17.38 -3.82
CA GLU A 160 -10.25 -17.37 -3.83
C GLU A 160 -9.71 -17.73 -2.44
N PRO A 161 -8.69 -18.61 -2.36
CA PRO A 161 -8.05 -18.92 -1.09
C PRO A 161 -7.44 -17.68 -0.44
N ILE A 162 -7.71 -17.50 0.86
CA ILE A 162 -7.16 -16.38 1.64
C ILE A 162 -5.84 -16.79 2.32
N ALA A 163 -4.99 -15.80 2.59
CA ALA A 163 -3.81 -16.01 3.42
C ALA A 163 -4.21 -16.09 4.90
N GLU A 164 -3.82 -17.17 5.57
CA GLU A 164 -3.89 -17.29 7.04
C GLU A 164 -2.62 -16.73 7.70
N GLN A 165 -1.49 -16.86 6.99
CA GLN A 165 -0.19 -16.32 7.37
C GLN A 165 0.50 -15.78 6.13
N ILE A 166 1.38 -14.79 6.29
CA ILE A 166 2.18 -14.22 5.20
C ILE A 166 3.67 -14.19 5.59
N PRO A 167 4.60 -14.55 4.68
CA PRO A 167 6.02 -14.34 4.91
C PRO A 167 6.38 -12.88 4.65
N VAL A 168 7.13 -12.31 5.59
CA VAL A 168 7.84 -11.03 5.41
C VAL A 168 9.30 -11.37 5.20
N PHE A 169 9.76 -11.33 3.96
CA PHE A 169 11.12 -11.70 3.60
C PHE A 169 12.12 -10.64 4.03
N MET A 170 13.26 -11.09 4.55
CA MET A 170 14.39 -10.24 4.96
C MET A 170 15.60 -10.49 4.06
N TYR A 171 15.94 -9.48 3.25
CA TYR A 171 17.17 -9.38 2.44
C TYR A 171 18.06 -8.27 2.98
N HIS A 172 19.31 -8.19 2.51
CA HIS A 172 20.25 -7.13 2.91
C HIS A 172 21.03 -6.59 1.70
N TYR A 173 21.92 -7.41 1.12
CA TYR A 173 22.86 -6.96 0.10
C TYR A 173 22.81 -7.82 -1.15
N PHE A 174 23.21 -7.23 -2.28
CA PHE A 174 23.20 -7.88 -3.59
C PHE A 174 24.57 -7.74 -4.26
N TYR A 175 25.01 -8.79 -4.95
CA TYR A 175 26.20 -8.79 -5.79
C TYR A 175 25.94 -9.48 -7.12
N SER A 176 26.83 -9.25 -8.09
CA SER A 176 26.75 -9.88 -9.40
C SER A 176 28.06 -10.59 -9.76
N ARG A 177 28.00 -11.91 -9.90
CA ARG A 177 29.16 -12.71 -10.33
C ARG A 177 29.60 -12.34 -11.74
N GLU A 178 28.64 -11.96 -12.60
CA GLU A 178 28.90 -11.50 -13.97
C GLU A 178 29.75 -10.22 -14.01
N ASN A 179 29.62 -9.37 -12.99
CA ASN A 179 30.44 -8.17 -12.83
C ASN A 179 31.78 -8.45 -12.11
N GLY A 180 32.13 -9.72 -11.84
CA GLY A 180 33.32 -10.12 -11.10
C GLY A 180 33.24 -9.87 -9.59
N GLU A 181 32.05 -9.61 -9.04
CA GLU A 181 31.84 -9.43 -7.61
C GLU A 181 31.68 -10.80 -6.91
N VAL A 182 31.98 -10.84 -5.61
CA VAL A 182 31.86 -12.04 -4.78
C VAL A 182 31.07 -11.74 -3.52
N SER A 183 30.36 -12.76 -3.01
CA SER A 183 29.69 -12.67 -1.71
C SER A 183 30.70 -12.38 -0.60
N LYS A 184 30.37 -11.45 0.30
CA LYS A 184 31.23 -11.13 1.46
C LYS A 184 30.86 -11.93 2.70
N ASN A 185 29.60 -12.32 2.84
CA ASN A 185 29.05 -13.13 3.92
C ASN A 185 27.61 -13.59 3.54
N GLY A 186 26.95 -14.32 4.43
CA GLY A 186 25.60 -14.85 4.21
C GLY A 186 24.47 -13.82 4.03
N ASN A 187 24.74 -12.51 4.12
CA ASN A 187 23.77 -11.44 3.81
C ASN A 187 23.85 -10.95 2.36
N TRP A 188 24.82 -11.42 1.57
CA TRP A 188 24.97 -11.05 0.16
C TRP A 188 24.34 -12.13 -0.73
N LEU A 189 23.23 -11.78 -1.36
CA LEU A 189 22.52 -12.62 -2.34
C LEU A 189 22.98 -12.30 -3.76
N GLU A 190 23.11 -13.32 -4.59
CA GLU A 190 23.45 -13.14 -6.01
C GLU A 190 22.24 -12.59 -6.77
N VAL A 191 22.47 -11.64 -7.69
CA VAL A 191 21.39 -10.94 -8.39
C VAL A 191 20.51 -11.86 -9.26
N ASN A 192 21.06 -12.89 -9.89
CA ASN A 192 20.31 -13.86 -10.69
C ASN A 192 19.51 -14.81 -9.79
N ASP A 193 19.98 -15.09 -8.57
CA ASP A 193 19.18 -15.84 -7.58
C ASP A 193 17.97 -15.00 -7.15
N PHE A 194 18.15 -13.70 -6.90
CA PHE A 194 17.03 -12.79 -6.61
C PHE A 194 16.04 -12.68 -7.79
N GLU A 195 16.53 -12.56 -9.02
CA GLU A 195 15.68 -12.57 -10.21
C GLU A 195 14.85 -13.86 -10.31
N ALA A 196 15.47 -15.02 -10.09
CA ALA A 196 14.76 -16.31 -10.12
C ALA A 196 13.63 -16.37 -9.07
N GLN A 197 13.85 -15.78 -7.89
CA GLN A 197 12.83 -15.68 -6.84
C GLN A 197 11.66 -14.79 -7.29
N LEU A 198 11.93 -13.59 -7.82
CA LEU A 198 10.88 -12.69 -8.33
C LEU A 198 10.09 -13.31 -9.49
N LYS A 199 10.80 -14.00 -10.39
CA LYS A 199 10.18 -14.74 -11.49
C LYS A 199 9.25 -15.83 -10.97
N TYR A 200 9.69 -16.63 -10.00
CA TYR A 200 8.85 -17.65 -9.38
C TYR A 200 7.59 -17.03 -8.77
N LEU A 201 7.72 -15.95 -8.00
CA LEU A 201 6.58 -15.23 -7.43
C LEU A 201 5.59 -14.82 -8.54
N LYS A 202 6.10 -14.31 -9.67
CA LYS A 202 5.27 -13.83 -10.79
C LYS A 202 4.51 -14.97 -11.46
N GLU A 203 5.20 -16.07 -11.75
CA GLU A 203 4.62 -17.27 -12.39
C GLU A 203 3.57 -17.95 -11.51
N HIS A 204 3.64 -17.78 -10.19
CA HIS A 204 2.71 -18.36 -9.21
C HIS A 204 1.71 -17.35 -8.65
N ASN A 205 1.51 -16.21 -9.34
CA ASN A 205 0.52 -15.18 -9.01
C ASN A 205 0.65 -14.61 -7.59
N TYR A 206 1.89 -14.49 -7.09
CA TYR A 206 2.12 -13.80 -5.82
C TYR A 206 1.94 -12.30 -5.97
N VAL A 207 1.40 -11.68 -4.92
CA VAL A 207 1.36 -10.23 -4.77
C VAL A 207 2.35 -9.79 -3.68
N THR A 208 2.99 -8.65 -3.92
CA THR A 208 3.82 -8.01 -2.89
C THR A 208 3.01 -6.97 -2.13
N LEU A 209 3.04 -7.11 -0.81
CA LEU A 209 2.30 -6.30 0.16
C LEU A 209 3.16 -5.12 0.62
N ARG A 210 2.49 -3.97 0.75
CA ARG A 210 3.05 -2.81 1.43
C ARG A 210 2.84 -2.90 2.94
N MET A 211 3.56 -2.08 3.70
CA MET A 211 3.45 -2.09 5.16
C MET A 211 2.04 -1.77 5.65
N GLN A 212 1.30 -0.91 4.95
CA GLN A 212 -0.11 -0.66 5.29
C GLN A 212 -0.99 -1.91 5.08
N ASP A 213 -0.74 -2.71 4.05
CA ASP A 213 -1.45 -3.96 3.80
C ASP A 213 -1.14 -4.99 4.89
N VAL A 214 0.14 -5.06 5.29
CA VAL A 214 0.61 -5.90 6.39
C VAL A 214 -0.05 -5.51 7.71
N GLU A 215 -0.10 -4.22 8.04
CA GLU A 215 -0.77 -3.74 9.25
C GLU A 215 -2.27 -4.07 9.24
N ASN A 216 -2.94 -3.80 8.11
CA ASN A 216 -4.36 -4.10 7.96
C ASN A 216 -4.65 -5.60 8.10
N PHE A 217 -3.76 -6.46 7.61
CA PHE A 217 -3.86 -7.91 7.76
C PHE A 217 -3.67 -8.34 9.22
N LEU A 218 -2.65 -7.82 9.90
CA LEU A 218 -2.40 -8.08 11.32
C LEU A 218 -3.57 -7.67 12.21
N ASP A 219 -4.22 -6.55 11.88
CA ASP A 219 -5.41 -6.05 12.56
C ASP A 219 -6.70 -6.82 12.20
N GLY A 220 -6.64 -7.81 11.28
CA GLY A 220 -7.80 -8.57 10.80
C GLY A 220 -8.81 -7.74 9.99
N ARG A 221 -8.39 -6.57 9.48
CA ARG A 221 -9.26 -5.62 8.77
C ARG A 221 -9.51 -6.03 7.31
N VAL A 222 -8.63 -6.83 6.72
CA VAL A 222 -8.66 -7.19 5.28
C VAL A 222 -8.47 -8.68 5.06
N GLN A 223 -8.88 -9.17 3.89
CA GLN A 223 -8.51 -10.49 3.39
C GLN A 223 -7.50 -10.34 2.28
N LEU A 224 -6.42 -11.11 2.34
CA LEU A 224 -5.38 -11.15 1.32
C LEU A 224 -5.45 -12.47 0.55
N PRO A 225 -5.10 -12.50 -0.75
CA PRO A 225 -4.90 -13.75 -1.48
C PRO A 225 -3.87 -14.63 -0.79
N ARG A 226 -4.04 -15.95 -0.86
CA ARG A 226 -3.12 -16.93 -0.25
C ARG A 226 -1.66 -16.70 -0.67
N ASN A 227 -1.45 -16.31 -1.92
CA ASN A 227 -0.14 -16.02 -2.47
C ASN A 227 0.22 -14.55 -2.22
N SER A 228 0.35 -14.14 -0.96
CA SER A 228 0.77 -12.79 -0.58
C SER A 228 2.07 -12.83 0.20
N VAL A 229 3.03 -11.97 -0.16
CA VAL A 229 4.31 -11.82 0.55
C VAL A 229 4.65 -10.36 0.76
N SER A 230 5.46 -10.03 1.76
CA SER A 230 6.12 -8.73 1.83
C SER A 230 7.62 -8.89 1.64
N ILE A 231 8.23 -8.01 0.85
CA ILE A 231 9.69 -8.02 0.61
C ILE A 231 10.29 -6.86 1.39
N THR A 232 11.21 -7.16 2.31
CA THR A 232 11.96 -6.17 3.07
C THR A 232 13.46 -6.28 2.81
N ILE A 233 14.14 -5.15 2.71
CA ILE A 233 15.58 -5.08 2.47
C ILE A 233 16.20 -4.12 3.47
N ASP A 234 17.12 -4.62 4.29
CA ASP A 234 17.72 -3.87 5.39
C ASP A 234 18.96 -3.06 4.94
N ASP A 235 19.41 -2.17 5.82
CA ASP A 235 20.65 -1.39 5.78
C ASP A 235 20.79 -0.28 4.73
N GLY A 236 19.94 -0.25 3.69
CA GLY A 236 19.90 0.88 2.75
C GLY A 236 21.17 1.06 1.91
N THR A 237 21.80 -0.03 1.46
CA THR A 237 23.05 0.05 0.69
C THR A 237 22.84 0.38 -0.79
N ALA A 238 23.90 0.86 -1.47
CA ALA A 238 23.85 1.17 -2.89
C ALA A 238 23.58 -0.05 -3.80
N SER A 239 23.81 -1.29 -3.32
CA SER A 239 23.50 -2.49 -4.12
C SER A 239 22.01 -2.65 -4.38
N ILE A 240 21.15 -2.12 -3.51
CA ILE A 240 19.69 -2.14 -3.69
C ILE A 240 19.33 -1.42 -4.99
N TYR A 241 19.80 -0.19 -5.15
CA TYR A 241 19.53 0.61 -6.34
C TYR A 241 20.19 0.03 -7.60
N LYS A 242 21.40 -0.55 -7.46
CA LYS A 242 22.15 -1.12 -8.58
C LYS A 242 21.55 -2.43 -9.11
N TYR A 243 21.04 -3.29 -8.23
CA TYR A 243 20.69 -4.68 -8.58
C TYR A 243 19.23 -5.03 -8.30
N ALA A 244 18.73 -4.79 -7.08
CA ALA A 244 17.38 -5.23 -6.70
C ALA A 244 16.27 -4.36 -7.30
N TYR A 245 16.43 -3.03 -7.28
CA TYR A 245 15.42 -2.08 -7.74
C TYR A 245 15.03 -2.24 -9.22
N PRO A 246 15.97 -2.39 -10.17
CA PRO A 246 15.61 -2.63 -11.57
C PRO A 246 14.73 -3.87 -11.75
N LEU A 247 15.06 -4.96 -11.06
CA LEU A 247 14.29 -6.21 -11.10
C LEU A 247 12.91 -6.03 -10.45
N LEU A 248 12.82 -5.42 -9.27
CA LEU A 248 11.52 -5.15 -8.63
C LEU A 248 10.59 -4.33 -9.54
N LYS A 249 11.14 -3.33 -10.24
CA LYS A 249 10.42 -2.53 -11.23
C LYS A 249 9.96 -3.35 -12.43
N GLU A 250 10.84 -4.19 -12.99
CA GLU A 250 10.54 -5.06 -14.13
C GLU A 250 9.41 -6.05 -13.82
N TYR A 251 9.44 -6.68 -12.64
CA TYR A 251 8.41 -7.65 -12.24
C TYR A 251 7.12 -7.01 -11.70
N GLY A 252 7.13 -5.70 -11.46
CA GLY A 252 5.97 -4.92 -10.99
C GLY A 252 5.67 -5.11 -9.49
N TYR A 253 6.73 -5.27 -8.70
CA TYR A 253 6.67 -5.50 -7.26
C TYR A 253 7.11 -4.28 -6.45
N SER A 254 6.58 -4.18 -5.23
CA SER A 254 7.02 -3.22 -4.21
C SER A 254 7.88 -3.94 -3.17
N ALA A 255 8.78 -3.19 -2.54
CA ALA A 255 9.56 -3.63 -1.40
C ALA A 255 9.65 -2.49 -0.37
N THR A 256 9.81 -2.86 0.90
CA THR A 256 10.14 -1.93 1.99
C THR A 256 11.64 -1.94 2.24
N LEU A 257 12.25 -0.76 2.22
CA LEU A 257 13.67 -0.56 2.47
C LEU A 257 13.83 0.02 3.87
N PHE A 258 14.50 -0.71 4.76
CA PHE A 258 14.82 -0.23 6.11
C PHE A 258 16.18 0.49 6.06
N LEU A 259 16.16 1.81 6.23
CA LEU A 259 17.34 2.66 6.06
C LEU A 259 17.93 3.06 7.41
N ILE A 260 19.27 2.99 7.50
CA ILE A 260 20.03 3.51 8.62
C ILE A 260 20.24 5.01 8.39
N GLY A 261 19.73 5.84 9.29
CA GLY A 261 19.67 7.29 9.09
C GLY A 261 21.04 7.97 9.02
N ASP A 262 22.00 7.58 9.85
CA ASP A 262 23.34 8.18 9.92
C ASP A 262 24.26 7.77 8.76
N HIS A 263 23.89 6.73 8.01
CA HIS A 263 24.52 6.36 6.74
C HIS A 263 24.09 7.30 5.59
N LEU A 264 23.03 8.09 5.78
CA LEU A 264 22.56 9.05 4.78
C LEU A 264 23.36 10.34 4.89
N LYS A 265 24.07 10.66 3.82
CA LYS A 265 24.91 11.87 3.76
C LYS A 265 24.10 13.12 4.08
N ASP A 266 24.64 13.94 4.99
CA ASP A 266 24.07 15.23 5.43
C ASP A 266 22.64 15.12 6.01
N ASP A 267 22.27 13.97 6.60
CA ASP A 267 20.92 13.68 7.10
C ASP A 267 19.83 13.90 6.01
N LYS A 268 20.16 13.61 4.74
CA LYS A 268 19.27 13.82 3.60
C LYS A 268 19.06 12.55 2.81
N LEU A 269 17.82 12.32 2.42
CA LEU A 269 17.47 11.21 1.54
C LEU A 269 18.14 11.36 0.16
N PRO A 270 19.00 10.42 -0.27
CA PRO A 270 19.64 10.47 -1.58
C PRO A 270 18.64 10.41 -2.74
N LYS A 271 19.01 10.97 -3.90
CA LYS A 271 18.17 10.96 -5.11
C LYS A 271 17.73 9.54 -5.53
N SER A 272 18.59 8.54 -5.37
CA SER A 272 18.27 7.14 -5.65
C SER A 272 17.09 6.63 -4.81
N PHE A 273 17.07 6.93 -3.52
CA PHE A 273 15.96 6.54 -2.63
C PHE A 273 14.70 7.39 -2.87
N GLN A 274 14.84 8.66 -3.23
CA GLN A 274 13.71 9.49 -3.66
C GLN A 274 13.05 8.90 -4.91
N GLU A 275 13.85 8.50 -5.91
CA GLU A 275 13.34 7.86 -7.12
C GLU A 275 12.66 6.52 -6.81
N MET A 276 13.28 5.66 -5.98
CA MET A 276 12.68 4.39 -5.58
C MET A 276 11.34 4.61 -4.86
N LYS A 277 11.26 5.60 -3.96
CA LYS A 277 10.02 5.98 -3.29
C LYS A 277 8.94 6.44 -4.27
N GLN A 278 9.29 7.28 -5.25
CA GLN A 278 8.37 7.73 -6.30
C GLN A 278 7.88 6.57 -7.18
N ASN A 279 8.73 5.57 -7.44
CA ASN A 279 8.40 4.37 -8.20
C ASN A 279 7.78 3.26 -7.34
N GLY A 280 7.32 3.58 -6.13
CA GLY A 280 6.47 2.70 -5.34
C GLY A 280 7.18 1.77 -4.37
N MET A 281 8.48 1.96 -4.10
CA MET A 281 9.14 1.36 -2.92
C MET A 281 8.75 2.13 -1.64
N GLU A 282 8.77 1.46 -0.50
CA GLU A 282 8.56 2.06 0.81
C GLU A 282 9.90 2.27 1.51
N LEU A 283 10.04 3.36 2.25
CA LEU A 283 11.22 3.65 3.06
C LEU A 283 10.80 3.70 4.52
N GLN A 284 11.45 2.91 5.37
CA GLN A 284 11.14 2.77 6.78
C GLN A 284 12.43 2.77 7.61
N SER A 285 12.32 2.85 8.93
CA SER A 285 13.48 3.11 9.80
C SER A 285 14.24 1.83 10.14
N HIS A 286 15.58 1.90 10.04
CA HIS A 286 16.50 0.96 10.65
C HIS A 286 17.38 1.63 11.71
N SER A 287 16.76 2.48 12.55
CA SER A 287 17.40 3.47 13.43
C SER A 287 17.97 4.68 12.71
N TYR A 288 18.39 5.71 13.47
CA TYR A 288 19.27 6.75 12.97
C TYR A 288 20.73 6.33 13.13
N GLY A 289 21.23 6.17 14.36
CA GLY A 289 22.63 5.82 14.67
C GLY A 289 22.77 4.61 15.59
N MET A 290 21.71 3.81 15.75
CA MET A 290 21.70 2.63 16.62
C MET A 290 21.94 1.31 15.89
N HIS A 291 22.36 1.36 14.62
CA HIS A 291 22.86 0.21 13.89
C HIS A 291 24.33 -0.11 14.26
N THR A 292 24.58 -0.25 15.56
CA THR A 292 25.87 -0.59 16.12
C THR A 292 25.73 -1.78 17.08
N GLY A 293 26.73 -2.66 17.06
CA GLY A 293 26.83 -3.80 17.96
C GLY A 293 27.70 -3.50 19.18
N GLY A 294 27.69 -4.40 20.15
CA GLY A 294 28.60 -4.37 21.30
C GLY A 294 27.92 -4.32 22.67
N CYS A 295 26.59 -4.35 22.71
CA CYS A 295 25.84 -4.41 23.97
C CYS A 295 25.62 -5.85 24.42
N GLU A 296 25.49 -6.08 25.74
CA GLU A 296 25.45 -7.43 26.29
C GLU A 296 24.10 -8.13 26.05
N GLY A 297 24.16 -9.41 25.67
CA GLY A 297 23.01 -10.28 25.43
C GLY A 297 22.38 -10.11 24.04
N GLY A 298 21.56 -11.09 23.65
CA GLY A 298 20.97 -11.13 22.30
C GLY A 298 22.05 -11.21 21.22
N HIS A 299 21.84 -10.49 20.12
CA HIS A 299 22.82 -10.28 19.04
C HIS A 299 23.70 -9.03 19.25
N GLY A 300 23.47 -8.29 20.32
CA GLY A 300 24.29 -7.19 20.82
C GLY A 300 23.97 -5.80 20.25
N GLY A 301 22.75 -5.57 19.76
CA GLY A 301 22.32 -4.29 19.21
C GLY A 301 22.23 -3.15 20.24
N ALA A 302 22.51 -1.92 19.80
CA ALA A 302 22.61 -0.74 20.66
C ALA A 302 21.31 -0.39 21.42
N LEU A 303 20.13 -0.70 20.89
CA LEU A 303 18.85 -0.45 21.58
C LEU A 303 18.74 -1.17 22.95
N ARG A 304 19.60 -2.16 23.22
CA ARG A 304 19.65 -2.87 24.50
C ARG A 304 20.27 -2.07 25.65
N CYS A 305 21.11 -1.09 25.33
CA CYS A 305 21.99 -0.41 26.29
C CYS A 305 21.80 1.11 26.34
N VAL A 306 21.07 1.69 25.39
CA VAL A 306 20.75 3.12 25.34
C VAL A 306 19.66 3.49 26.34
N GLY A 307 19.67 4.76 26.76
CA GLY A 307 18.60 5.30 27.58
C GLY A 307 17.28 5.43 26.80
N HIS A 308 16.16 5.44 27.50
CA HIS A 308 14.83 5.58 26.89
C HIS A 308 14.73 6.81 25.98
N ASP A 309 15.03 8.00 26.51
CA ASP A 309 14.87 9.25 25.75
C ASP A 309 15.84 9.36 24.56
N GLU A 310 17.02 8.74 24.67
CA GLU A 310 17.99 8.64 23.59
C GLU A 310 17.48 7.76 22.46
N GLY A 311 16.93 6.58 22.79
CA GLY A 311 16.31 5.69 21.80
C GLY A 311 15.09 6.31 21.11
N VAL A 312 14.29 7.07 21.86
CA VAL A 312 13.13 7.78 21.30
C VAL A 312 13.61 8.84 20.31
N ALA A 313 14.55 9.69 20.71
CA ALA A 313 15.10 10.74 19.87
C ALA A 313 15.78 10.20 18.60
N ASP A 314 16.48 9.07 18.69
CA ASP A 314 17.09 8.39 17.54
C ASP A 314 16.03 7.91 16.54
N THR A 315 14.98 7.25 17.04
CA THR A 315 13.88 6.73 16.23
C THR A 315 13.12 7.87 15.54
N GLU A 316 12.76 8.92 16.29
CA GLU A 316 12.07 10.10 15.77
C GLU A 316 12.92 10.84 14.72
N LYS A 317 14.24 10.95 14.95
CA LYS A 317 15.15 11.55 13.98
C LYS A 317 15.18 10.75 12.68
N SER A 318 15.24 9.42 12.76
CA SER A 318 15.19 8.53 11.59
C SER A 318 13.89 8.77 10.80
N PHE A 319 12.72 8.78 11.45
CA PHE A 319 11.45 9.06 10.79
C PHE A 319 11.37 10.44 10.13
N SER A 320 11.94 11.46 10.77
CA SER A 320 11.98 12.81 10.19
C SER A 320 12.76 12.85 8.88
N ILE A 321 13.88 12.12 8.77
CA ILE A 321 14.73 12.11 7.56
C ILE A 321 14.03 11.39 6.39
N LEU A 322 13.26 10.33 6.70
CA LEU A 322 12.54 9.52 5.70
C LEU A 322 11.26 10.21 5.16
N GLY A 323 10.92 11.37 5.74
CA GLY A 323 9.71 12.12 5.39
C GLY A 323 8.46 11.49 5.97
N GLY A 324 8.56 11.01 7.22
CA GLY A 324 7.57 10.17 7.89
C GLY A 324 8.01 8.70 7.93
N GLY A 325 7.35 7.94 8.80
CA GLY A 325 7.61 6.52 9.02
C GLY A 325 6.96 6.12 10.33
N ASN A 326 6.36 4.94 10.34
CA ASN A 326 5.74 4.35 11.54
C ASN A 326 6.09 2.87 11.66
N VAL A 327 7.01 2.38 10.82
CA VAL A 327 7.51 1.02 10.84
C VAL A 327 9.01 1.04 11.12
N TYR A 328 9.42 0.16 12.03
CA TYR A 328 10.79 0.04 12.48
C TYR A 328 11.33 -1.36 12.18
N CYS A 329 12.62 -1.48 11.94
CA CYS A 329 13.30 -2.77 11.94
C CYS A 329 14.41 -2.69 12.98
N TYR A 330 14.41 -3.58 13.98
CA TYR A 330 15.43 -3.57 15.02
C TYR A 330 16.79 -3.95 14.43
N PRO A 331 17.83 -3.11 14.52
CA PRO A 331 19.19 -3.52 14.19
C PRO A 331 19.55 -4.81 14.93
N TYR A 332 20.03 -5.81 14.19
CA TYR A 332 20.34 -7.16 14.69
C TYR A 332 19.14 -7.94 15.29
N GLY A 333 17.92 -7.42 15.23
CA GLY A 333 16.70 -8.09 15.68
C GLY A 333 16.49 -8.14 17.20
N ASP A 334 17.32 -7.45 17.98
CA ASP A 334 17.24 -7.50 19.44
C ASP A 334 16.06 -6.71 19.99
N VAL A 335 15.21 -7.40 20.75
CA VAL A 335 14.10 -6.77 21.46
C VAL A 335 14.26 -6.97 22.97
N THR A 336 14.11 -5.87 23.71
CA THR A 336 14.04 -5.83 25.17
C THR A 336 12.78 -5.06 25.59
N GLU A 337 12.40 -5.17 26.86
CA GLU A 337 11.29 -4.34 27.39
C GLU A 337 11.58 -2.84 27.20
N SER A 338 12.83 -2.41 27.41
CA SER A 338 13.25 -1.02 27.17
C SER A 338 13.03 -0.63 25.71
N ALA A 339 13.44 -1.48 24.76
CA ALA A 339 13.24 -1.23 23.33
C ALA A 339 11.74 -1.10 22.98
N LEU A 340 10.88 -1.94 23.57
CA LEU A 340 9.43 -1.84 23.35
C LEU A 340 8.83 -0.54 23.87
N GLN A 341 9.29 -0.06 25.03
CA GLN A 341 8.83 1.23 25.57
C GLN A 341 9.32 2.40 24.69
N ILE A 342 10.56 2.34 24.20
CA ILE A 342 11.09 3.31 23.23
C ILE A 342 10.22 3.33 21.97
N MET A 343 9.92 2.17 21.37
CA MET A 343 9.10 2.09 20.15
C MET A 343 7.72 2.70 20.37
N LYS A 344 7.06 2.40 21.50
CA LYS A 344 5.76 2.98 21.85
C LYS A 344 5.83 4.50 21.99
N ALA A 345 6.85 5.00 22.70
CA ALA A 345 7.02 6.43 22.94
C ALA A 345 7.35 7.21 21.65
N ALA A 346 8.10 6.61 20.73
CA ALA A 346 8.43 7.19 19.42
C ALA A 346 7.30 7.09 18.38
N GLY A 347 6.13 6.52 18.75
CA GLY A 347 4.99 6.40 17.83
C GLY A 347 5.14 5.32 16.76
N VAL A 348 5.91 4.27 17.02
CA VAL A 348 6.05 3.12 16.12
C VAL A 348 4.77 2.28 16.15
N HIS A 349 4.24 1.96 14.97
CA HIS A 349 3.02 1.15 14.80
C HIS A 349 3.35 -0.33 14.59
N MET A 350 4.44 -0.61 13.87
CA MET A 350 4.93 -1.96 13.61
C MET A 350 6.45 -2.01 13.72
N ALA A 351 7.00 -3.10 14.25
CA ALA A 351 8.43 -3.32 14.29
C ALA A 351 8.81 -4.77 14.01
N PHE A 352 9.84 -4.97 13.19
CA PHE A 352 10.32 -6.27 12.76
C PHE A 352 11.62 -6.68 13.43
N THR A 353 11.69 -7.96 13.77
CA THR A 353 12.85 -8.63 14.38
C THR A 353 13.58 -9.52 13.35
N THR A 354 14.54 -10.30 13.82
CA THR A 354 15.17 -11.38 13.05
C THR A 354 14.67 -12.78 13.45
N ASN A 355 13.65 -12.87 14.30
CA ASN A 355 13.06 -14.16 14.66
C ASN A 355 12.45 -14.78 13.40
N TYR A 356 12.77 -16.05 13.16
CA TYR A 356 12.25 -16.75 11.98
C TYR A 356 10.77 -17.06 12.15
N GLY A 357 9.95 -16.68 11.17
CA GLY A 357 8.54 -17.04 11.13
C GLY A 357 7.74 -16.17 10.17
N LYS A 358 6.56 -16.68 9.83
CA LYS A 358 5.50 -15.92 9.15
C LYS A 358 4.71 -15.10 10.17
N ILE A 359 4.01 -14.08 9.68
CA ILE A 359 3.11 -13.28 10.50
C ILE A 359 1.66 -13.67 10.25
N GLU A 360 0.83 -13.54 11.28
CA GLU A 360 -0.59 -13.86 11.25
C GLU A 360 -1.41 -12.84 12.07
N PRO A 361 -2.73 -12.73 11.84
CA PRO A 361 -3.56 -11.76 12.54
C PRO A 361 -3.49 -11.90 14.07
N GLY A 362 -3.42 -10.76 14.77
CA GLY A 362 -3.39 -10.71 16.23
C GLY A 362 -2.00 -10.83 16.87
N MET A 363 -0.92 -10.99 16.09
CA MET A 363 0.45 -10.92 16.61
C MET A 363 0.80 -9.54 17.20
N ASP A 364 1.76 -9.51 18.13
CA ASP A 364 2.30 -8.25 18.66
C ASP A 364 3.04 -7.49 17.55
N LYS A 365 2.44 -6.37 17.11
CA LYS A 365 2.94 -5.56 16.01
C LYS A 365 4.35 -5.01 16.25
N LEU A 366 4.81 -4.91 17.50
CA LEU A 366 6.14 -4.37 17.81
C LEU A 366 7.25 -5.43 17.84
N GLN A 367 6.96 -6.70 17.53
CA GLN A 367 7.91 -7.81 17.62
C GLN A 367 7.72 -8.85 16.51
N LEU A 368 7.43 -8.39 15.30
CA LEU A 368 7.06 -9.27 14.20
C LEU A 368 8.25 -10.11 13.72
N PRO A 369 8.09 -11.43 13.51
CA PRO A 369 9.11 -12.27 12.89
C PRO A 369 9.25 -11.96 11.39
N ARG A 370 10.36 -12.41 10.81
CA ARG A 370 10.64 -12.34 9.36
C ARG A 370 11.25 -13.64 8.87
N VAL A 371 11.06 -13.93 7.58
CA VAL A 371 11.67 -15.06 6.91
C VAL A 371 12.98 -14.61 6.28
N ARG A 372 14.11 -15.01 6.89
CA ARG A 372 15.44 -14.66 6.36
C ARG A 372 15.73 -15.39 5.06
N ILE A 373 16.17 -14.64 4.04
CA ILE A 373 16.77 -15.23 2.85
C ILE A 373 18.29 -15.13 2.97
N PHE A 374 18.95 -16.28 3.02
CA PHE A 374 20.41 -16.37 3.09
C PHE A 374 21.03 -16.23 1.70
N GLY A 375 22.27 -15.78 1.64
CA GLY A 375 22.98 -15.56 0.37
C GLY A 375 23.29 -16.83 -0.43
N ASP A 376 23.19 -18.00 0.19
CA ASP A 376 23.29 -19.33 -0.42
C ASP A 376 21.92 -20.00 -0.65
N ALA A 377 20.82 -19.25 -0.47
CA ALA A 377 19.48 -19.74 -0.72
C ALA A 377 19.23 -19.89 -2.22
N ASP A 378 19.30 -21.13 -2.69
CA ASP A 378 18.84 -21.47 -4.04
C ASP A 378 17.30 -21.35 -4.16
N ILE A 379 16.80 -21.52 -5.38
CA ILE A 379 15.36 -21.41 -5.64
C ILE A 379 14.52 -22.44 -4.86
N GLN A 380 15.05 -23.62 -4.54
CA GLN A 380 14.31 -24.64 -3.78
C GLN A 380 14.18 -24.22 -2.31
N GLN A 381 15.24 -23.67 -1.72
CA GLN A 381 15.19 -23.12 -0.37
C GLN A 381 14.23 -21.93 -0.28
N PHE A 382 14.22 -21.06 -1.29
CA PHE A 382 13.25 -19.98 -1.38
C PHE A 382 11.81 -20.50 -1.44
N ILE A 383 11.53 -21.49 -2.30
CA ILE A 383 10.19 -22.09 -2.40
C ILE A 383 9.78 -22.72 -1.06
N TYR A 384 10.69 -23.44 -0.40
CA TYR A 384 10.43 -24.00 0.92
C TYR A 384 10.06 -22.91 1.95
N SER A 385 10.72 -21.75 1.90
CA SER A 385 10.43 -20.62 2.78
C SER A 385 9.07 -19.94 2.54
N LEU A 386 8.43 -20.18 1.39
CA LEU A 386 7.05 -19.77 1.13
C LEU A 386 6.04 -20.69 1.81
N GLU A 387 6.36 -21.97 1.97
CA GLU A 387 5.45 -23.01 2.48
C GLU A 387 5.61 -23.26 3.98
N SER A 388 6.84 -23.21 4.48
CA SER A 388 7.21 -23.33 5.91
C SER A 388 6.99 -22.03 6.68
#